data_AF-A0A8T7J1C0-F1
#
_entry.id   AF-A0A8T7J1C0-F1
#
_cell.length_a   1.000
_cell.length_b   1.000
_cell.length_c   1.000
_cell.angle_alpha   90.00
_cell.angle_beta   90.00
_cell.angle_gamma   90.00
#
_symmetry.space_group_name_H-M   'P 1'
#
loop_
_entity.id
_entity.type
_entity.pdbx_description
1 polymer ?
#
loop_
_entity_poly.entity_id
_entity_poly.type
_entity_poly.pdbx_seq_one_letter_code
_entity_poly.pdbx_strand_id
1 'polypeptide(L)'
;MVINQASLKRDGVQDYVSLRATALFMTAYVIFMLGFFLTTPVVTYEIWSGLFSNIAVKVFTFITLLCVWVHTRIGLWQVLTDYVKCPKLRSVLSFVLNLLGLAYLVTGLFVLWGV
;
A
#
# COMPACT_ATOMS: atom_id res chain seq x y z
N MET A 1 6.87 28.81 17.34
CA MET A 1 6.44 27.50 16.81
C MET A 1 4.94 27.42 16.96
N VAL A 2 4.18 27.65 15.88
CA VAL A 2 2.71 27.58 15.97
C VAL A 2 2.32 26.10 15.89
N ILE A 3 1.96 25.56 17.05
CA ILE A 3 1.22 24.32 17.18
C ILE A 3 -0.27 24.62 17.05
N ASN A 4 -1.00 23.64 16.51
CA ASN A 4 -2.44 23.48 16.60
C ASN A 4 -3.29 24.08 15.46
N GLN A 5 -3.39 23.34 14.35
CA GLN A 5 -4.69 22.97 13.81
C GLN A 5 -4.61 21.52 13.33
N ALA A 6 -5.52 20.65 13.80
CA ALA A 6 -5.88 19.44 13.09
C ALA A 6 -6.53 19.86 11.76
N SER A 7 -5.72 20.34 10.82
CA SER A 7 -6.19 20.82 9.54
C SER A 7 -6.20 19.64 8.59
N LEU A 8 -7.30 19.46 7.86
CA LEU A 8 -7.38 18.60 6.66
C LEU A 8 -6.47 19.10 5.52
N LYS A 9 -5.56 20.02 5.80
CA LYS A 9 -4.62 20.62 4.86
C LYS A 9 -3.36 19.77 4.83
N ARG A 10 -2.86 19.50 3.63
CA ARG A 10 -1.68 18.67 3.44
C ARG A 10 -0.47 19.25 4.15
N ASP A 11 0.25 18.42 4.88
CA ASP A 11 1.53 18.74 5.51
C ASP A 11 2.66 17.95 4.83
N GLY A 12 3.67 18.67 4.33
CA GLY A 12 4.82 18.06 3.66
C GLY A 12 5.66 17.18 4.60
N VAL A 13 5.73 17.50 5.89
CA VAL A 13 6.44 16.66 6.88
C VAL A 13 5.68 15.36 7.10
N GLN A 14 4.36 15.42 7.28
CA GLN A 14 3.51 14.24 7.36
C GLN A 14 3.61 13.35 6.11
N ASP A 15 3.54 13.94 4.90
CA ASP A 15 3.68 13.20 3.63
C ASP A 15 5.06 12.53 3.55
N TYR A 16 6.12 13.26 3.93
CA TYR A 16 7.50 12.75 3.93
C TYR A 16 7.61 11.52 4.84
N VAL A 17 7.20 11.63 6.11
CA VAL A 17 7.29 10.55 7.10
C VAL A 17 6.43 9.35 6.69
N SER A 18 5.20 9.59 6.20
CA SER A 18 4.28 8.53 5.77
C SER A 18 4.86 7.71 4.61
N LEU A 19 5.50 8.36 3.63
CA LEU A 19 6.17 7.66 2.52
C LEU A 19 7.31 6.76 3.01
N ARG A 20 8.11 7.19 3.99
CA ARG A 20 9.24 6.37 4.50
C ARG A 20 8.73 5.21 5.35
N ALA A 21 7.78 5.47 6.24
CA ALA A 21 7.19 4.43 7.07
C ALA A 21 6.56 3.32 6.20
N THR A 22 5.72 3.70 5.24
CA THR A 22 5.10 2.74 4.31
C THR A 22 6.13 2.00 3.45
N ALA A 23 7.19 2.68 2.98
CA ALA A 23 8.27 2.04 2.22
C ALA A 23 9.01 0.97 3.04
N LEU A 24 9.25 1.20 4.33
CA LEU A 24 9.90 0.21 5.21
C LEU A 24 9.04 -1.06 5.36
N PHE A 25 7.74 -0.91 5.61
CA PHE A 25 6.82 -2.06 5.69
C PHE A 25 6.75 -2.83 4.37
N MET A 26 6.60 -2.13 3.24
CA MET A 26 6.57 -2.75 1.92
C MET A 26 7.89 -3.48 1.61
N THR A 27 9.04 -2.88 1.94
CA THR A 27 10.35 -3.50 1.73
C THR A 27 10.51 -4.76 2.58
N ALA A 28 10.11 -4.72 3.85
CA ALA A 28 10.13 -5.89 4.72
C ALA A 28 9.26 -7.02 4.16
N TYR A 29 8.08 -6.70 3.61
CA TYR A 29 7.19 -7.67 3.00
C TYR A 29 7.79 -8.29 1.72
N VAL A 30 8.43 -7.47 0.89
CA VAL A 30 9.16 -7.96 -0.30
C VAL A 30 10.27 -8.92 0.11
N ILE A 31 11.07 -8.58 1.13
CA ILE A 31 12.13 -9.46 1.64
C ILE A 31 11.54 -10.78 2.17
N PHE A 32 10.44 -10.72 2.92
CA PHE A 32 9.75 -11.91 3.43
C PHE A 32 9.26 -12.83 2.29
N MET A 33 8.53 -12.29 1.31
CA MET A 33 8.03 -13.07 0.18
C MET A 33 9.17 -13.60 -0.69
N LEU A 34 10.22 -12.80 -0.91
CA LEU A 34 11.42 -13.24 -1.63
C LEU A 34 12.09 -14.40 -0.88
N GLY A 35 12.25 -14.30 0.44
CA GLY A 35 12.77 -15.37 1.29
C GLY A 35 11.98 -16.66 1.15
N PHE A 36 10.64 -16.59 1.18
CA PHE A 36 9.77 -17.73 0.93
C PHE A 36 10.05 -18.38 -0.44
N PHE A 37 10.08 -17.59 -1.53
CA PHE A 37 10.34 -18.13 -2.87
C PHE A 37 11.76 -18.67 -3.06
N LEU A 38 12.77 -18.06 -2.44
CA LEU A 38 14.16 -18.53 -2.51
C LEU A 38 14.41 -19.81 -1.70
N THR A 39 13.61 -20.06 -0.66
CA THR A 39 13.77 -21.22 0.23
C THR A 39 12.75 -22.34 -0.04
N THR A 40 11.84 -22.15 -0.99
CA THR A 40 10.80 -23.12 -1.37
C THR A 40 10.95 -23.48 -2.85
N PRO A 41 11.75 -24.52 -3.19
CA PRO A 41 12.08 -24.85 -4.58
C PRO A 41 10.88 -25.23 -5.45
N VAL A 42 9.85 -25.82 -4.84
CA VAL A 42 8.60 -26.21 -5.51
C VAL A 42 7.43 -25.69 -4.67
N VAL A 43 6.68 -24.73 -5.21
CA VAL A 43 5.50 -24.16 -4.55
C VAL A 43 4.27 -24.94 -4.99
N THR A 44 3.81 -25.88 -4.15
CA THR A 44 2.55 -26.61 -4.36
C THR A 44 1.37 -25.83 -3.78
N TYR A 45 0.14 -26.22 -4.15
CA TYR A 45 -1.08 -25.64 -3.57
C TYR A 45 -1.12 -25.79 -2.04
N GLU A 46 -0.73 -26.95 -1.52
CA GLU A 46 -0.71 -27.22 -0.07
C GLU A 46 0.25 -26.27 0.67
N ILE A 47 1.46 -26.07 0.14
CA ILE A 47 2.45 -25.17 0.75
C ILE A 47 1.95 -23.71 0.69
N TRP A 48 1.42 -23.29 -0.46
CA TRP A 48 0.92 -21.93 -0.64
C TRP A 48 -0.28 -21.63 0.26
N SER A 49 -1.26 -22.54 0.29
CA SER A 49 -2.42 -22.45 1.17
C SER A 49 -1.97 -22.44 2.63
N GLY A 50 -1.04 -23.32 3.03
CA GLY A 50 -0.51 -23.38 4.39
C GLY A 50 0.15 -22.08 4.85
N LEU A 51 0.93 -21.42 3.98
CA LEU A 51 1.53 -20.12 4.26
C LEU A 51 0.44 -19.06 4.52
N PHE A 52 -0.54 -18.95 3.63
CA PHE A 52 -1.58 -17.92 3.70
C PHE A 52 -2.70 -18.24 4.69
N SER A 53 -2.86 -19.47 5.16
CA SER A 53 -3.74 -19.81 6.29
C SER A 53 -3.21 -19.24 7.62
N ASN A 54 -1.92 -18.90 7.70
CA ASN A 54 -1.34 -18.31 8.91
C ASN A 54 -1.81 -16.86 9.13
N ILE A 55 -2.44 -16.59 10.29
CA ILE A 55 -2.98 -15.27 10.62
C ILE A 55 -1.94 -14.14 10.59
N ALA A 56 -0.69 -14.41 10.98
CA ALA A 56 0.38 -13.41 10.94
C ALA A 56 0.72 -13.02 9.49
N VAL A 57 0.71 -13.98 8.56
CA VAL A 57 0.93 -13.71 7.12
C VAL A 57 -0.25 -12.93 6.53
N LYS A 58 -1.49 -13.28 6.90
CA LYS A 58 -2.68 -12.52 6.48
C LYS A 58 -2.61 -11.07 6.95
N VAL A 59 -2.34 -10.85 8.24
CA VAL A 59 -2.23 -9.51 8.83
C VAL A 59 -1.08 -8.73 8.19
N PHE A 60 0.10 -9.36 8.02
CA PHE A 60 1.24 -8.69 7.41
C PHE A 60 0.98 -8.30 5.96
N THR A 61 0.36 -9.19 5.17
CA THR A 61 -0.03 -8.88 3.78
C THR A 61 -1.05 -7.76 3.73
N PHE A 62 -2.06 -7.77 4.61
CA PHE A 62 -3.08 -6.74 4.64
C PHE A 62 -2.53 -5.37 5.05
N ILE A 63 -1.64 -5.32 6.05
CA ILE A 63 -0.91 -4.09 6.43
C ILE A 63 -0.09 -3.59 5.24
N THR A 64 0.60 -4.47 4.52
CA THR A 64 1.34 -4.09 3.32
C THR A 64 0.43 -3.49 2.24
N LEU A 65 -0.75 -4.04 2.01
CA LEU A 65 -1.72 -3.46 1.07
C LEU A 65 -2.20 -2.07 1.52
N LEU A 66 -2.40 -1.87 2.83
CA LEU A 66 -2.72 -0.56 3.38
C LEU A 66 -1.55 0.43 3.14
N CYS A 67 -0.31 -0.02 3.37
CA CYS A 67 0.89 0.76 3.07
C CYS A 67 0.98 1.12 1.58
N VAL A 68 0.71 0.18 0.68
CA VAL A 68 0.67 0.44 -0.78
C VAL A 68 -0.38 1.50 -1.10
N TRP A 69 -1.59 1.42 -0.55
CA TRP A 69 -2.62 2.42 -0.79
C TRP A 69 -2.21 3.83 -0.33
N VAL A 70 -1.64 3.96 0.87
CA VAL A 70 -1.14 5.25 1.39
C VAL A 70 0.05 5.75 0.57
N HIS A 71 1.03 4.88 0.29
CA HIS A 71 2.25 5.22 -0.44
C HIS A 71 1.94 5.72 -1.85
N THR A 72 1.09 4.99 -2.57
CA THR A 72 0.66 5.36 -3.92
C THR A 72 -0.24 6.59 -3.93
N ARG A 73 -1.12 6.77 -2.94
CA ARG A 73 -1.94 7.99 -2.81
C ARG A 73 -1.09 9.26 -2.71
N ILE A 74 -0.02 9.23 -1.91
CA ILE A 74 0.88 10.38 -1.74
C ILE A 74 1.78 10.52 -2.99
N GLY A 75 2.44 9.45 -3.41
CA GLY A 75 3.40 9.48 -4.53
C GLY A 75 2.75 9.83 -5.88
N LEU A 76 1.60 9.22 -6.19
CA LEU A 76 0.88 9.53 -7.43
C LEU A 76 0.29 10.94 -7.40
N TRP A 77 -0.09 11.47 -6.24
CA TRP A 77 -0.45 12.88 -6.17
C TRP A 77 0.73 13.78 -6.55
N GLN A 78 1.96 13.49 -6.06
CA GLN A 78 3.15 14.30 -6.37
C GLN A 78 3.41 14.29 -7.88
N VAL A 79 3.41 13.10 -8.49
CA VAL A 79 3.54 12.95 -9.96
C VAL A 79 2.45 13.72 -10.69
N LEU A 80 1.19 13.57 -10.28
CA LEU A 80 0.08 14.24 -10.95
C LEU A 80 0.15 15.78 -10.80
N THR A 81 0.56 16.30 -9.65
CA THR A 81 0.70 17.75 -9.47
C THR A 81 1.85 18.34 -10.27
N ASP A 82 2.93 17.57 -10.46
CA ASP A 82 4.11 17.99 -11.21
C ASP A 82 3.85 17.98 -12.71
N TYR A 83 3.21 16.92 -13.22
CA TYR A 83 3.14 16.69 -14.67
C TYR A 83 1.76 16.95 -15.30
N VAL A 84 0.65 16.84 -14.57
CA VAL A 84 -0.70 17.05 -15.12
C VAL A 84 -1.19 18.46 -14.80
N LYS A 85 -1.06 19.37 -15.78
CA LYS A 85 -1.40 20.78 -15.62
C LYS A 85 -2.91 21.06 -15.63
N CYS A 86 -3.69 20.30 -16.40
CA CYS A 86 -5.15 20.46 -16.46
C CYS A 86 -5.81 20.04 -15.14
N PRO A 87 -6.47 20.96 -14.39
CA PRO A 87 -7.02 20.64 -13.08
C PRO A 87 -8.12 19.58 -13.11
N LYS A 88 -8.99 19.62 -14.14
CA LYS A 88 -10.07 18.64 -14.30
C LYS A 88 -9.51 17.22 -14.51
N LEU A 89 -8.56 17.08 -15.44
CA LEU A 89 -7.91 15.80 -15.72
C LEU A 89 -7.19 15.28 -14.48
N ARG A 90 -6.43 16.13 -13.78
CA ARG A 90 -5.72 15.76 -12.55
C ARG A 90 -6.66 15.26 -11.46
N SER A 91 -7.81 15.91 -11.26
CA SER A 91 -8.80 15.47 -10.26
C SER A 91 -9.41 14.11 -10.61
N VAL A 92 -9.75 13.89 -11.89
CA VAL A 92 -10.28 12.60 -12.35
C VAL A 92 -9.26 11.48 -12.16
N LEU A 93 -8.01 11.69 -12.61
CA LEU A 93 -6.92 10.73 -12.42
C LEU A 93 -6.68 10.45 -10.94
N SER A 94 -6.64 11.48 -10.09
CA SER A 94 -6.46 11.32 -8.66
C SER A 94 -7.57 10.46 -8.05
N PHE A 95 -8.83 10.69 -8.43
CA PHE A 95 -9.96 9.90 -7.96
C PHE A 95 -9.85 8.43 -8.38
N VAL A 96 -9.59 8.17 -9.67
CA VAL A 96 -9.48 6.81 -10.22
C VAL A 96 -8.33 6.04 -9.56
N LEU A 97 -7.15 6.65 -9.42
CA LEU A 97 -5.99 5.99 -8.81
C LEU A 97 -6.21 5.69 -7.31
N ASN A 98 -6.86 6.62 -6.58
CA ASN A 98 -7.23 6.37 -5.19
C ASN A 98 -8.25 5.24 -5.05
N LEU A 99 -9.25 5.20 -5.93
CA LEU A 99 -10.28 4.16 -5.96
C LEU A 99 -9.67 2.79 -6.31
N LEU A 100 -8.73 2.74 -7.26
CA LEU A 100 -7.97 1.53 -7.61
C LEU A 100 -7.20 0.99 -6.40
N GLY A 101 -6.47 1.86 -5.68
CA GLY A 101 -5.74 1.43 -4.49
C GLY A 101 -6.66 0.93 -3.37
N LEU A 102 -7.83 1.55 -3.19
CA LEU A 102 -8.86 1.05 -2.27
C LEU A 102 -9.42 -0.30 -2.72
N ALA A 103 -9.67 -0.48 -4.01
CA ALA A 103 -10.13 -1.76 -4.57
C ALA A 103 -9.11 -2.88 -4.32
N TYR A 104 -7.81 -2.61 -4.44
CA TYR A 104 -6.76 -3.58 -4.09
C TYR A 104 -6.79 -3.96 -2.61
N LEU A 105 -6.94 -2.98 -1.71
CA LEU A 105 -7.04 -3.23 -0.27
C LEU A 105 -8.26 -4.10 0.07
N VAL A 106 -9.44 -3.74 -0.46
CA VAL A 106 -10.69 -4.48 -0.23
C VAL A 106 -10.63 -5.89 -0.82
N THR A 107 -10.13 -6.02 -2.05
CA THR A 107 -9.94 -7.34 -2.68
C THR A 107 -9.00 -8.20 -1.85
N GLY A 108 -7.89 -7.64 -1.36
CA GLY A 108 -6.96 -8.33 -0.49
C GLY A 108 -7.60 -8.82 0.81
N LEU A 109 -8.48 -8.04 1.43
CA LEU A 109 -9.25 -8.48 2.60
C LEU A 109 -10.05 -9.76 2.29
N PHE A 110 -10.85 -9.74 1.23
CA PHE A 110 -11.69 -10.90 0.89
C PHE A 110 -10.88 -12.11 0.41
N VAL A 111 -9.77 -11.89 -0.30
CA VAL A 111 -8.87 -12.98 -0.71
C VAL A 111 -8.20 -13.61 0.51
N LEU A 112 -7.60 -12.81 1.39
CA LEU A 112 -6.85 -13.34 2.55
C LEU A 112 -7.76 -14.03 3.57
N TRP A 113 -8.98 -13.53 3.78
CA TRP A 113 -9.96 -14.18 4.67
C TRP A 113 -10.80 -15.26 3.99
N GLY A 114 -10.65 -15.44 2.67
CA GLY A 114 -11.26 -16.53 1.91
C GLY A 114 -10.40 -17.80 1.79
N VAL A 115 -9.13 -17.73 2.20
CA VAL A 115 -8.20 -18.87 2.32
C VAL A 115 -8.29 -19.48 3.71
#